data_AF-A0A6I1W6J7-F1
#
_entry.id   AF-A0A6I1W6J7-F1
#
_cell.length_a   1.000
_cell.length_b   1.000
_cell.length_c   1.000
_cell.angle_alpha   90.00
_cell.angle_beta   90.00
_cell.angle_gamma   90.00
#
_symmetry.space_group_name_H-M   'P 1'
#
loop_
_entity.id
_entity.type
_entity.pdbx_description
1 polymer ?
#
loop_
_entity_poly.entity_id
_entity_poly.type
_entity_poly.pdbx_seq_one_letter_code
_entity_poly.pdbx_strand_id
1 'polypeptide(L)'
;TDLDFIARLAAEEGLLYTFEHRTDGHTLILTDRVGGLGTIGTHKDCPVLYQPMGGGDSAEPALHRFSYTEQVRTSRQVQRDYTFTHPRYNQQHTADGGLALKNQHKDYERYD
;
A
#
# COMPACT_ATOMS: atom_id res chain seq x y z
N THR A 1 -0.74 11.40 -18.96
CA THR A 1 0.27 12.41 -18.58
C THR A 1 1.54 11.70 -18.13
N ASP A 2 2.64 12.41 -17.91
CA ASP A 2 3.87 11.81 -17.38
C ASP A 2 3.65 11.17 -16.00
N LEU A 3 2.79 11.79 -15.19
CA LEU A 3 2.40 11.26 -13.88
C LEU A 3 1.65 9.92 -14.02
N ASP A 4 0.70 9.81 -14.95
CA ASP A 4 -0.03 8.55 -15.19
C ASP A 4 0.91 7.42 -15.63
N PHE A 5 1.92 7.77 -16.43
CA PHE A 5 2.92 6.81 -16.88
C PHE A 5 3.76 6.28 -15.71
N ILE A 6 4.25 7.16 -14.84
CA ILE A 6 5.01 6.78 -13.65
C ILE A 6 4.13 5.98 -12.68
N ALA A 7 2.88 6.40 -12.46
CA ALA A 7 1.96 5.71 -11.57
C ALA A 7 1.66 4.27 -12.05
N ARG A 8 1.52 4.07 -13.37
CA ARG A 8 1.34 2.74 -13.96
C ARG A 8 2.55 1.84 -13.72
N LEU A 9 3.76 2.34 -13.99
CA LEU A 9 5.00 1.57 -13.77
C LEU A 9 5.22 1.26 -12.29
N ALA A 10 4.95 2.22 -11.41
CA ALA A 10 5.07 2.02 -9.97
C ALA A 10 4.11 0.92 -9.47
N ALA A 11 2.87 0.91 -9.95
CA ALA A 11 1.91 -0.13 -9.60
C ALA A 11 2.31 -1.52 -10.12
N GLU A 12 2.94 -1.60 -11.30
CA GLU A 12 3.43 -2.83 -11.91
C GLU A 12 4.61 -3.43 -11.11
N GLU A 13 5.56 -2.59 -10.68
CA GLU A 13 6.77 -2.99 -9.97
C GLU A 13 6.60 -3.04 -8.42
N GLY A 14 5.40 -2.76 -7.90
CA GLY A 14 5.14 -2.73 -6.47
C GLY A 14 5.81 -1.56 -5.73
N LEU A 15 6.03 -0.44 -6.42
CA LEU A 15 6.57 0.78 -5.85
C LEU A 15 5.46 1.70 -5.34
N LEU A 16 5.76 2.34 -4.22
CA LEU A 16 4.97 3.40 -3.60
C LEU A 16 5.67 4.74 -3.87
N TYR A 17 4.90 5.82 -3.94
CA TYR A 17 5.46 7.16 -4.02
C TYR A 17 4.70 8.16 -3.16
N THR A 18 5.42 9.19 -2.71
CA THR A 18 4.86 10.34 -1.98
C THR A 18 5.61 11.62 -2.34
N PHE A 19 5.00 12.77 -2.10
CA PHE A 19 5.64 14.07 -2.27
C PHE A 19 5.98 14.66 -0.91
N GLU A 20 7.24 15.01 -0.72
CA GLU A 20 7.68 15.86 0.38
C GLU A 20 7.67 17.31 -0.10
N HIS A 21 6.88 18.15 0.55
CA HIS A 21 6.77 19.56 0.23
C HIS A 21 7.52 20.40 1.27
N ARG A 22 8.50 21.18 0.81
CA ARG A 22 9.26 22.13 1.61
C ARG A 22 9.15 23.52 0.99
N THR A 23 9.50 24.54 1.75
CA THR A 23 9.49 25.93 1.28
C THR A 23 10.52 26.19 0.17
N ASP A 24 11.61 25.42 0.16
CA ASP A 24 12.71 25.48 -0.82
C ASP A 24 12.51 24.57 -2.03
N GLY A 25 11.47 23.72 -2.05
CA GLY A 25 11.19 22.83 -3.16
C GLY A 25 10.30 21.63 -2.81
N HIS A 26 10.09 20.76 -3.80
CA HIS A 26 9.30 19.54 -3.65
C HIS A 26 10.09 18.34 -4.14
N THR A 27 10.01 17.24 -3.40
CA THR A 27 10.73 15.99 -3.72
C THR A 27 9.74 14.86 -3.89
N LEU A 28 9.84 14.13 -4.99
CA LEU A 28 9.15 12.86 -5.18
C LEU A 28 10.00 11.74 -4.57
N ILE A 29 9.45 11.04 -3.59
CA ILE A 29 10.08 9.88 -2.95
C ILE A 29 9.46 8.62 -3.55
N LEU A 30 10.28 7.74 -4.12
CA LEU A 30 9.88 6.40 -4.56
C LEU A 30 10.47 5.35 -3.63
N THR A 31 9.67 4.37 -3.22
CA THR A 31 10.12 3.32 -2.31
C THR A 31 9.31 2.03 -2.47
N ASP A 32 9.93 0.90 -2.20
CA ASP A 32 9.30 -0.43 -2.09
C ASP A 32 8.96 -0.78 -0.62
N ARG A 33 9.24 0.12 0.33
CA ARG A 33 9.07 -0.11 1.76
C ARG A 33 8.21 0.98 2.38
N VAL A 34 7.24 0.55 3.20
CA VAL A 34 6.36 1.46 3.95
C VAL A 34 7.16 2.46 4.80
N GLY A 35 8.28 2.04 5.41
CA GLY A 35 9.13 2.93 6.19
C GLY A 35 9.78 4.07 5.40
N GLY A 36 9.88 3.94 4.08
CA GLY A 36 10.38 5.00 3.19
C GLY A 36 9.40 6.16 3.00
N LEU A 37 8.14 6.02 3.43
CA LEU A 37 7.13 7.09 3.35
C LEU A 37 7.23 8.10 4.50
N GLY A 38 8.10 7.85 5.49
CA GLY A 38 8.29 8.73 6.64
C GLY A 38 7.22 8.58 7.72
N THR A 39 7.30 9.48 8.72
CA THR A 39 6.35 9.56 9.83
C THR A 39 5.55 10.86 9.75
N ILE A 40 4.35 10.86 10.33
CA ILE A 40 3.57 12.09 10.49
C ILE A 40 4.21 12.87 11.64
N GLY A 41 5.04 13.87 11.33
CA GLY A 41 5.65 14.77 12.30
C GLY A 41 7.16 14.93 12.16
N THR A 42 7.74 15.85 12.93
CA THR A 42 9.17 16.20 12.88
C THR A 42 10.08 15.27 13.70
N HIS A 43 9.51 14.26 14.37
CA HIS A 43 10.23 13.41 15.33
C HIS A 43 10.06 11.92 15.04
N LYS A 44 11.09 11.16 15.44
CA LYS A 44 11.25 9.71 15.20
C LYS A 44 10.10 8.85 15.72
N ASP A 45 9.40 9.30 16.76
CA ASP A 45 8.38 8.51 17.47
C ASP A 45 7.01 9.21 17.56
N CYS A 46 6.75 10.26 16.75
CA CYS A 46 5.63 11.20 16.89
C CYS A 46 4.26 10.49 17.09
N PRO A 47 3.79 10.33 18.34
CA PRO A 47 2.54 9.65 18.61
C PRO A 47 1.40 10.64 18.40
N VAL A 48 0.39 10.26 17.63
CA VAL A 48 -0.80 11.09 17.44
C VAL A 48 -1.81 10.78 18.54
N LEU A 49 -2.26 11.80 19.26
CA LEU A 49 -3.26 11.66 20.32
C LEU A 49 -4.60 11.22 19.75
N TYR A 50 -5.33 10.37 20.47
CA TYR A 50 -6.72 10.02 20.16
C TYR A 50 -7.66 10.60 21.22
N GLN A 51 -8.51 11.54 20.82
CA GLN A 51 -9.48 12.21 21.69
C GLN A 51 -10.89 12.11 21.08
N PRO A 52 -11.67 11.06 21.40
CA PRO A 52 -13.00 10.85 20.83
C PRO A 52 -14.10 11.70 21.50
N MET A 53 -13.80 12.31 22.65
CA MET A 53 -14.78 13.07 23.42
C MET A 53 -15.01 14.46 22.81
N GLY A 54 -16.27 14.82 22.60
CA GLY A 54 -16.66 16.18 22.22
C GLY A 54 -16.62 17.10 23.43
N GLY A 55 -15.70 18.07 23.44
CA GLY A 55 -15.56 19.02 24.54
C GLY A 55 -14.46 20.05 24.28
N GLY A 56 -14.73 21.00 23.38
CA GLY A 56 -13.81 22.09 23.03
C GLY A 56 -12.67 21.67 22.08
N ASP A 57 -11.85 22.65 21.70
CA ASP A 57 -10.68 22.42 20.86
C ASP A 57 -9.58 21.71 21.66
N SER A 58 -8.92 20.73 21.05
CA SER A 58 -7.76 20.09 21.64
C SER A 58 -6.57 21.05 21.66
N ALA A 59 -5.80 21.03 22.75
CA ALA A 59 -4.61 21.87 22.89
C ALA A 59 -3.52 21.54 21.86
N GLU A 60 -3.51 20.30 21.35
CA GLU A 60 -2.61 19.80 20.32
C GLU A 60 -3.41 19.01 19.26
N PRO A 61 -2.88 18.83 18.04
CA PRO A 61 -3.54 18.02 17.01
C PRO A 61 -3.83 16.59 17.49
N ALA A 62 -5.08 16.15 17.33
CA ALA A 62 -5.54 14.84 17.77
C ALA A 62 -6.50 14.20 16.75
N LEU A 63 -6.56 12.87 16.75
CA LEU A 63 -7.57 12.08 16.04
C LEU A 63 -8.86 12.06 16.86
N HIS A 64 -9.98 12.41 16.24
CA HIS A 64 -11.30 12.38 16.89
C HIS A 64 -12.15 11.16 16.52
N ARG A 65 -11.79 10.47 15.44
CA ARG A 65 -12.50 9.28 14.97
C ARG A 65 -11.51 8.28 14.41
N PHE A 66 -11.72 7.01 14.79
CA PHE A 66 -11.02 5.88 14.21
C PHE A 66 -12.07 4.85 13.78
N SER A 67 -11.95 4.35 12.55
CA SER A 67 -12.83 3.30 12.01
C SER A 67 -12.00 2.18 11.41
N TYR A 68 -12.35 0.95 11.77
CA TYR A 68 -11.69 -0.26 11.26
C TYR A 68 -12.65 -1.00 10.33
N THR A 69 -12.13 -1.60 9.27
CA THR A 69 -12.90 -2.38 8.31
C THR A 69 -12.06 -3.54 7.80
N GLU A 70 -12.67 -4.72 7.74
CA GLU A 70 -12.12 -5.90 7.08
C GLU A 70 -12.90 -6.18 5.81
N GLN A 71 -12.23 -6.62 4.75
CA GLN A 71 -12.87 -6.99 3.50
C GLN A 71 -12.26 -8.29 2.97
N VAL A 72 -13.11 -9.21 2.53
CA VAL A 72 -12.65 -10.41 1.83
C VAL A 72 -11.99 -10.01 0.52
N ARG A 73 -10.82 -10.60 0.26
CA ARG A 73 -10.01 -10.36 -0.95
C ARG A 73 -9.56 -11.68 -1.56
N THR A 74 -9.12 -11.62 -2.81
CA THR A 74 -8.48 -12.75 -3.49
C THR A 74 -7.33 -13.28 -2.65
N SER A 75 -7.38 -14.55 -2.31
CA SER A 75 -6.36 -15.23 -1.51
C SER A 75 -5.30 -15.91 -2.36
N ARG A 76 -5.52 -16.02 -3.67
CA ARG A 76 -4.60 -16.64 -4.62
C ARG A 76 -4.56 -15.85 -5.92
N GLN A 77 -3.37 -15.70 -6.46
CA GLN A 77 -3.12 -15.13 -7.77
C GLN A 77 -2.29 -16.11 -8.60
N VAL A 78 -2.69 -16.32 -9.85
CA VAL A 78 -1.93 -17.11 -10.82
C VAL A 78 -1.58 -16.23 -12.00
N GLN A 79 -0.30 -16.17 -12.34
CA GLN A 79 0.20 -15.46 -13.51
C GLN A 79 0.78 -16.45 -14.50
N ARG A 80 0.55 -16.23 -15.80
CA ARG A 80 1.09 -17.04 -16.88
C ARG A 80 1.69 -16.14 -17.94
N ASP A 81 2.77 -16.61 -18.56
CA ASP A 81 3.41 -15.91 -19.67
C ASP A 81 3.90 -16.91 -20.72
N TYR A 82 4.34 -16.40 -21.87
CA TYR A 82 4.88 -17.17 -22.97
C TYR A 82 6.11 -16.50 -23.54
N THR A 83 7.18 -17.28 -23.71
CA THR A 83 8.36 -16.86 -24.45
C THR A 83 8.57 -17.71 -25.70
N PHE A 84 8.71 -17.06 -26.86
CA PHE A 84 8.95 -17.75 -28.14
C PHE A 84 10.26 -18.54 -28.17
N THR A 85 11.22 -18.18 -27.30
CA THR A 85 12.50 -18.89 -27.16
C THR A 85 12.33 -20.27 -26.53
N HIS A 86 11.29 -20.46 -25.70
CA HIS A 86 10.99 -21.70 -24.99
C HIS A 86 9.48 -21.98 -25.04
N PRO A 87 8.91 -22.28 -26.23
CA PRO A 87 7.48 -22.28 -26.44
C PRO A 87 6.72 -23.39 -25.69
N ARG A 88 7.44 -24.42 -25.22
CA ARG A 88 6.88 -25.52 -24.42
C ARG A 88 7.04 -25.32 -22.91
N TYR A 89 7.72 -24.26 -22.48
CA TYR A 89 7.91 -23.99 -21.06
C TYR A 89 6.61 -23.48 -20.45
N ASN A 90 6.15 -24.15 -19.38
CA ASN A 90 4.98 -23.72 -18.64
C ASN A 90 5.37 -22.62 -17.64
N GLN A 91 5.42 -21.38 -18.13
CA GLN A 91 5.74 -20.22 -17.29
C GLN A 91 4.51 -19.81 -16.48
N GLN A 92 4.26 -20.53 -15.39
CA GLN A 92 3.19 -20.25 -14.45
C GLN A 92 3.76 -19.94 -13.06
N HIS A 93 3.36 -18.81 -12.49
CA HIS A 93 3.66 -18.41 -11.13
C HIS A 93 2.38 -18.37 -10.31
N THR A 94 2.45 -18.81 -9.05
CA THR A 94 1.32 -18.77 -8.12
C THR A 94 1.77 -18.13 -6.83
N ALA A 95 1.00 -17.14 -6.37
CA ALA A 95 1.15 -16.53 -5.07
C ALA A 95 -0.11 -16.77 -4.25
N ASP A 96 0.04 -17.07 -2.97
CA ASP A 96 -1.05 -17.15 -2.01
C ASP A 96 -0.91 -16.09 -0.91
N GLY A 97 -2.02 -15.73 -0.26
CA GLY A 97 -2.06 -14.71 0.79
C GLY A 97 -1.41 -15.13 2.12
N GLY A 98 -0.86 -16.34 2.22
CA GLY A 98 -0.10 -16.82 3.37
C GLY A 98 -0.77 -16.63 4.73
N LEU A 99 -0.01 -16.11 5.70
CA LEU A 99 -0.46 -15.84 7.08
C LEU A 99 -1.35 -14.59 7.20
N ALA A 100 -1.51 -13.80 6.14
CA ALA A 100 -2.33 -12.58 6.16
C ALA A 100 -3.84 -12.88 6.09
N LEU A 101 -4.24 -14.13 5.85
CA LEU A 101 -5.62 -14.57 5.65
C LEU A 101 -6.33 -14.98 6.95
N LYS A 102 -5.94 -14.46 8.12
CA LYS A 102 -6.42 -14.94 9.43
C LYS A 102 -7.95 -15.01 9.55
N ASN A 103 -8.67 -14.10 8.88
CA ASN A 103 -10.11 -13.97 8.95
C ASN A 103 -10.83 -14.33 7.63
N GLN A 104 -10.18 -15.07 6.70
CA GLN A 104 -10.81 -15.52 5.46
C GLN A 104 -10.29 -16.89 4.97
N HIS A 105 -11.02 -17.51 4.04
CA HIS A 105 -10.61 -18.77 3.42
C HIS A 105 -9.41 -18.57 2.49
N LYS A 106 -8.59 -19.61 2.33
CA LYS A 106 -7.36 -19.59 1.52
C LYS A 106 -7.58 -19.80 0.02
N ASP A 107 -8.78 -20.20 -0.36
CA ASP A 107 -9.10 -20.62 -1.74
C ASP A 107 -10.09 -19.66 -2.42
N TYR A 108 -10.21 -18.42 -1.94
CA TYR A 108 -11.05 -17.42 -2.57
C TYR A 108 -10.35 -16.83 -3.81
N GLU A 109 -10.75 -17.31 -4.98
CA GLU A 109 -10.29 -16.83 -6.28
C GLU A 109 -11.35 -15.90 -6.89
N ARG A 110 -10.90 -14.83 -7.53
CA ARG A 110 -11.76 -13.95 -8.34
C ARG A 110 -11.24 -14.01 -9.77
N TYR A 111 -12.12 -14.41 -10.67
CA TYR A 111 -11.90 -14.39 -12.10
C TYR A 111 -12.57 -13.13 -12.65
N ASP A 112 -11.81 -12.28 -13.32
CA ASP A 112 -12.26 -11.13 -14.10
C ASP A 112 -12.51 -11.47 -15.57
#